data_AF-A0A931A6Z8-F1
#
_entry.id   AF-A0A931A6Z8-F1
#
_cell.length_a   1.000
_cell.length_b   1.000
_cell.length_c   1.000
_cell.angle_alpha   90.00
_cell.angle_beta   90.00
_cell.angle_gamma   90.00
#
_symmetry.space_group_name_H-M   'P 1'
#
loop_
_entity.id
_entity.type
_entity.pdbx_description
1 polymer ?
#
loop_
_entity_poly.entity_id
_entity_poly.type
_entity_poly.pdbx_seq_one_letter_code
_entity_poly.pdbx_strand_id
1 'polypeptide(L)'
;MAVRFNAAGQHYTRTVTLGATTAFTITCWVKLGANRENYSTVWCVDNNSTTSYQVLQTDIDGTTLTFFPDATVPFVDFGMLEFGVWYFVGISVNGSTGTSRVRAFGDASFTKQTFTTDDSTNITRIRLGESVFGDEWWDGSLSAVKIWDAALTGAQLEAEYDQYAPARTADLFAYYRFAGPSTTDDSGNGQTLSGGAGATADTDPVLGLDATATPDTVAALASLPAPTVAVSVAPVPATVPAGAGVPGPALNAGSQAHPDTVTVAGAVPAPSVTTEDVELVAPATVEAAADVPDPLINVGADVTLNAIEAIAQLYAPSISASAEVTLAPVQVLADVPTPAVTVPVLPGDAITRPGQIEWNGFLLGAGTPYSWQQLQGWVDSAPFISGNVERSDSSGSYPGQPYTAERAINWATLIKAPRGQVGQVVHDLVMATGPAQSEEEGWLVVWDWDDVQPWLVRAHLSERLPGPINRQARLGLMSGALQWIASDPRRYDPVRSSLTIAKDVETAILNNGNDSTPGELRFPGPASGVQVENLTTDRVIAFSTVIGVGQTLVIDVKEGTAAIGDTNHLNDLVEGSASVQDFVFDPGPNRLLFTCDSGGTAGMETFWRHAVS
;
A
#
# COMPACT_ATOMS: atom_id res chain seq x y z
N MET A 1 19.22 -1.73 15.37
CA MET A 1 19.33 -1.20 16.74
C MET A 1 20.18 0.06 16.68
N ALA A 2 19.77 1.15 17.30
CA ALA A 2 20.51 2.41 17.29
C ALA A 2 21.80 2.33 18.13
N VAL A 3 22.75 3.22 17.88
CA VAL A 3 23.88 3.48 18.79
C VAL A 3 23.53 4.58 19.79
N ARG A 4 23.92 4.41 21.05
CA ARG A 4 23.73 5.36 22.15
C ARG A 4 25.07 5.87 22.66
N PHE A 5 25.19 7.20 22.69
CA PHE A 5 26.29 7.94 23.31
C PHE A 5 25.77 8.61 24.59
N ASN A 6 26.43 8.42 25.73
CA ASN A 6 26.01 8.98 27.03
C ASN A 6 27.18 9.47 27.90
N ALA A 7 28.38 9.58 27.32
CA ALA A 7 29.56 10.11 28.00
C ALA A 7 30.57 10.68 26.99
N ALA A 8 31.43 11.57 27.49
CA ALA A 8 32.56 12.09 26.74
C ALA A 8 33.45 10.95 26.18
N GLY A 9 33.95 11.13 24.95
CA GLY A 9 34.78 10.14 24.26
C GLY A 9 34.01 9.00 23.58
N GLN A 10 32.70 8.89 23.77
CA GLN A 10 31.85 7.98 23.01
C GLN A 10 31.45 8.64 21.69
N HIS A 11 32.33 8.60 20.70
CA HIS A 11 32.07 9.15 19.37
C HIS A 11 32.74 8.32 18.29
N TYR A 12 32.23 8.43 17.06
CA TYR A 12 32.85 7.83 15.89
C TYR A 12 33.53 8.88 15.03
N THR A 13 34.64 8.49 14.39
CA THR A 13 35.33 9.32 13.40
C THR A 13 35.69 8.51 12.18
N ARG A 14 35.76 9.18 11.03
CA ARG A 14 36.29 8.64 9.78
C ARG A 14 37.08 9.70 9.05
N THR A 15 38.32 9.38 8.67
CA THR A 15 39.08 10.19 7.72
C THR A 15 38.63 9.88 6.31
N VAL A 16 38.34 10.91 5.52
CA VAL A 16 37.80 10.81 4.15
C VAL A 16 38.56 11.70 3.17
N THR A 17 38.34 11.48 1.88
CA THR A 17 39.01 12.20 0.79
C THR A 17 38.03 12.96 -0.11
N LEU A 18 36.90 13.44 0.43
CA LEU A 18 35.93 14.26 -0.31
C LEU A 18 36.55 15.61 -0.71
N GLY A 19 37.34 16.22 0.19
CA GLY A 19 38.02 17.48 -0.10
C GLY A 19 37.04 18.65 -0.15
N ALA A 20 37.33 19.66 -0.98
CA ALA A 20 36.44 20.81 -1.13
C ALA A 20 35.19 20.42 -1.94
N THR A 21 34.10 20.17 -1.22
CA THR A 21 32.82 19.74 -1.76
C THR A 21 31.83 20.89 -1.78
N THR A 22 31.17 21.10 -2.93
CA THR A 22 30.12 22.11 -3.09
C THR A 22 28.72 21.52 -2.94
N ALA A 23 28.56 20.20 -2.94
CA ALA A 23 27.27 19.54 -2.82
C ALA A 23 27.39 18.24 -2.05
N PHE A 24 26.62 18.11 -0.96
CA PHE A 24 26.54 16.87 -0.19
C PHE A 24 25.22 16.81 0.56
N THR A 25 24.86 15.61 1.03
CA THR A 25 23.67 15.40 1.85
C THR A 25 23.98 14.48 3.01
N ILE A 26 23.47 14.81 4.19
CA ILE A 26 23.49 13.92 5.36
C ILE A 26 22.07 13.78 5.90
N THR A 27 21.63 12.54 6.10
CA THR A 27 20.38 12.23 6.81
C THR A 27 20.66 11.30 7.98
N CYS A 28 19.84 11.41 9.03
CA CYS A 28 19.89 10.51 10.17
C CYS A 28 18.60 10.54 10.97
N TRP A 29 18.38 9.48 11.74
CA TRP A 29 17.48 9.50 12.89
C TRP A 29 18.28 9.86 14.15
N VAL A 30 17.77 10.81 14.92
CA VAL A 30 18.39 11.31 16.14
C VAL A 30 17.39 11.34 17.30
N LYS A 31 17.83 11.00 18.50
CA LYS A 31 17.04 11.09 19.73
C LYS A 31 17.88 11.69 20.84
N LEU A 32 17.40 12.76 21.47
CA LEU A 32 18.08 13.37 22.63
C LEU A 32 17.80 12.56 23.89
N GLY A 33 18.86 12.20 24.62
CA GLY A 33 18.79 11.36 25.82
C GLY A 33 18.77 12.16 27.12
N ALA A 34 19.57 13.22 27.21
CA ALA A 34 19.60 14.12 28.36
C ALA A 34 20.03 15.52 27.94
N ASN A 35 19.65 16.53 28.74
CA ASN A 35 20.14 17.89 28.56
C ASN A 35 21.55 18.02 29.13
N ARG A 36 22.49 18.49 28.32
CA ARG A 36 23.85 18.82 28.76
C ARG A 36 24.03 20.29 29.13
N GLU A 37 23.01 21.14 28.92
CA GLU A 37 23.06 22.60 29.06
C GLU A 37 24.29 23.21 28.36
N ASN A 38 24.64 22.63 27.21
CA ASN A 38 25.79 22.97 26.41
C ASN A 38 25.59 22.41 24.98
N TYR A 39 26.46 22.80 24.06
CA TYR A 39 26.53 22.21 22.72
C TYR A 39 26.73 20.69 22.80
N SER A 40 25.90 19.96 22.06
CA SER A 40 25.86 18.50 22.00
C SER A 40 25.69 18.06 20.55
N THR A 41 26.71 17.43 19.97
CA THR A 41 26.86 17.28 18.51
C THR A 41 26.38 15.94 17.98
N VAL A 42 25.37 15.98 17.11
CA VAL A 42 24.86 14.79 16.38
C VAL A 42 25.91 14.31 15.39
N TRP A 43 26.34 15.19 14.48
CA TRP A 43 27.41 14.94 13.53
C TRP A 43 28.14 16.22 13.14
N CYS A 44 29.38 16.06 12.72
CA CYS A 44 30.22 17.13 12.18
C CYS A 44 30.99 16.61 10.96
N VAL A 45 31.05 17.42 9.90
CA VAL A 45 31.98 17.24 8.80
C VAL A 45 32.98 18.38 8.84
N ASP A 46 34.28 18.07 8.79
CA ASP A 46 35.33 19.07 9.00
C ASP A 46 36.61 18.73 8.24
N ASN A 47 37.52 19.70 8.17
CA ASN A 47 38.85 19.51 7.60
C ASN A 47 39.91 19.04 8.63
N ASN A 48 39.49 18.37 9.70
CA ASN A 48 40.29 18.07 10.89
C ASN A 48 40.85 19.34 11.57
N SER A 49 40.11 20.45 11.46
CA SER A 49 40.41 21.77 11.99
C SER A 49 39.12 22.59 12.08
N THR A 50 39.09 23.62 12.92
CA THR A 50 37.93 24.53 13.07
C THR A 50 37.85 25.57 11.95
N THR A 51 38.56 25.36 10.83
CA THR A 51 38.69 26.32 9.72
C THR A 51 37.72 26.06 8.57
N SER A 52 37.18 24.84 8.48
CA SER A 52 36.14 24.50 7.51
C SER A 52 35.37 23.33 8.09
N TYR A 53 34.12 23.57 8.47
CA TYR A 53 33.26 22.59 9.10
C TYR A 53 31.79 22.91 8.83
N GLN A 54 30.95 21.89 8.89
CA GLN A 54 29.51 22.05 9.10
C GLN A 54 29.08 21.10 10.21
N VAL A 55 28.21 21.56 11.11
CA VAL A 55 27.84 20.79 12.30
C VAL A 55 26.34 20.84 12.57
N LEU A 56 25.76 19.68 12.85
CA LEU A 56 24.43 19.54 13.41
C LEU A 56 24.54 19.24 14.90
N GLN A 57 24.07 20.14 15.75
CA GLN A 57 24.18 20.03 17.19
C GLN A 57 23.05 20.76 17.91
N THR A 58 22.91 20.57 19.22
CA THR A 58 22.07 21.46 20.01
C THR A 58 22.74 22.80 20.21
N ASP A 59 21.97 23.89 20.35
CA ASP A 59 22.50 25.16 20.85
C ASP A 59 22.91 25.05 22.32
N ILE A 60 23.42 26.13 22.90
CA ILE A 60 23.94 26.21 24.28
C ILE A 60 22.90 25.86 25.36
N ASP A 61 21.60 25.88 25.02
CA ASP A 61 20.54 25.41 25.90
C ASP A 61 20.50 23.87 26.05
N GLY A 62 21.26 23.16 25.21
CA GLY A 62 21.40 21.70 25.16
C GLY A 62 20.18 20.94 24.61
N THR A 63 19.20 21.64 24.02
CA THR A 63 17.95 21.03 23.51
C THR A 63 17.48 21.54 22.15
N THR A 64 17.76 22.79 21.78
CA THR A 64 17.37 23.35 20.47
C THR A 64 18.28 22.78 19.39
N LEU A 65 17.75 21.96 18.49
CA LEU A 65 18.54 21.39 17.40
C LEU A 65 18.81 22.45 16.34
N THR A 66 20.08 22.69 16.08
CA THR A 66 20.56 23.76 15.22
C THR A 66 21.63 23.24 14.27
N PHE A 67 21.55 23.68 13.02
CA PHE A 67 22.58 23.45 12.02
C PHE A 67 23.44 24.70 11.84
N PHE A 68 24.75 24.54 11.97
CA PHE A 68 25.76 25.58 11.82
C PHE A 68 26.52 25.32 10.52
N PRO A 69 26.22 26.04 9.41
CA PRO A 69 26.81 25.78 8.10
C PRO A 69 28.23 26.34 7.96
N ASP A 70 28.55 27.42 8.66
CA ASP A 70 29.88 28.02 8.83
C ASP A 70 29.82 29.09 9.95
N ALA A 71 30.96 29.58 10.43
CA ALA A 71 31.03 30.66 11.42
C ALA A 71 30.56 32.04 10.89
N THR A 72 30.48 32.23 9.57
CA THR A 72 30.21 33.51 8.92
C THR A 72 28.80 33.63 8.33
N VAL A 73 28.04 32.53 8.35
CA VAL A 73 26.65 32.48 7.89
C VAL A 73 25.70 32.23 9.08
N PRO A 74 24.43 32.69 9.01
CA PRO A 74 23.46 32.41 10.07
C PRO A 74 23.25 30.92 10.27
N PHE A 75 23.16 30.50 11.52
CA PHE A 75 22.71 29.16 11.88
C PHE A 75 21.22 28.96 11.58
N VAL A 76 20.80 27.69 11.56
CA VAL A 76 19.45 27.28 11.20
C VAL A 76 18.84 26.48 12.34
N ASP A 77 17.84 27.06 13.01
CA ASP A 77 17.14 26.39 14.10
C ASP A 77 15.99 25.52 13.59
N PHE A 78 15.95 24.28 14.07
CA PHE A 78 14.89 23.31 13.80
C PHE A 78 13.92 23.12 14.96
N GLY A 79 14.14 23.82 16.08
CA GLY A 79 13.31 23.78 17.27
C GLY A 79 13.87 22.86 18.38
N MET A 80 13.19 22.88 19.53
CA MET A 80 13.58 22.10 20.70
C MET A 80 13.27 20.62 20.51
N LEU A 81 14.24 19.76 20.80
CA LEU A 81 14.05 18.31 20.83
C LEU A 81 13.40 17.89 22.16
N GLU A 82 12.38 17.06 22.05
CA GLU A 82 11.81 16.37 23.21
C GLU A 82 12.68 15.17 23.62
N PHE A 83 12.89 14.98 24.93
CA PHE A 83 13.67 13.85 25.43
C PHE A 83 13.02 12.52 25.07
N GLY A 84 13.82 11.59 24.56
CA GLY A 84 13.35 10.26 24.23
C GLY A 84 12.53 10.16 22.94
N VAL A 85 12.28 11.28 22.24
CA VAL A 85 11.57 11.31 20.95
C VAL A 85 12.56 11.22 19.81
N TRP A 86 12.26 10.37 18.83
CA TRP A 86 13.05 10.24 17.61
C TRP A 86 12.67 11.33 16.62
N TYR A 87 13.66 11.97 16.02
CA TYR A 87 13.50 12.93 14.93
C TYR A 87 14.29 12.45 13.73
N PHE A 88 13.69 12.52 12.56
CA PHE A 88 14.42 12.44 11.31
C PHE A 88 14.94 13.83 10.95
N VAL A 89 16.20 13.90 10.55
CA VAL A 89 16.85 15.13 10.11
C VAL A 89 17.59 14.85 8.81
N GLY A 90 17.23 15.56 7.75
CA GLY A 90 17.93 15.55 6.48
C GLY A 90 18.39 16.95 6.09
N ILE A 91 19.66 17.10 5.77
CA ILE A 91 20.28 18.36 5.37
C ILE A 91 21.01 18.13 4.05
N SER A 92 20.63 18.88 3.01
CA SER A 92 21.28 18.88 1.70
C SER A 92 21.86 20.24 1.40
N VAL A 93 23.13 20.27 1.01
CA VAL A 93 23.87 21.47 0.57
C VAL A 93 24.10 21.39 -0.93
N ASN A 94 23.95 22.53 -1.62
CA ASN A 94 24.18 22.70 -3.05
C ASN A 94 24.68 24.13 -3.34
N GLY A 95 26.00 24.26 -3.49
CA GLY A 95 26.70 25.55 -3.51
C GLY A 95 26.47 26.32 -2.22
N SER A 96 26.24 27.63 -2.33
CA SER A 96 25.94 28.52 -1.20
C SER A 96 24.52 28.41 -0.64
N THR A 97 23.75 27.39 -1.05
CA THR A 97 22.38 27.18 -0.58
C THR A 97 22.18 25.76 -0.10
N GLY A 98 21.20 25.56 0.78
CA GLY A 98 20.79 24.22 1.18
C GLY A 98 19.32 24.15 1.56
N THR A 99 18.84 22.93 1.73
CA THR A 99 17.49 22.64 2.21
C THR A 99 17.52 21.57 3.29
N SER A 100 16.62 21.69 4.26
CA SER A 100 16.46 20.72 5.34
C SER A 100 15.05 20.17 5.42
N ARG A 101 14.94 18.95 5.97
CA ARG A 101 13.71 18.27 6.33
C ARG A 101 13.85 17.72 7.73
N VAL A 102 13.01 18.20 8.65
CA VAL A 102 12.98 17.71 10.03
C VAL A 102 11.57 17.28 10.37
N ARG A 103 11.42 16.11 11.00
CA ARG A 103 10.11 15.57 11.40
C ARG A 103 10.27 14.68 12.62
N ALA A 104 9.46 14.91 13.65
CA ALA A 104 9.39 13.98 14.77
C ALA A 104 8.74 12.67 14.32
N PHE A 105 9.12 11.55 14.92
CA PHE A 105 8.52 10.26 14.67
C PHE A 105 7.02 10.31 15.01
N GLY A 106 6.16 9.98 14.04
CA GLY A 106 4.70 10.00 14.19
C GLY A 106 4.00 11.30 13.79
N ASP A 107 4.72 12.42 13.58
CA ASP A 107 4.12 13.67 13.12
C ASP A 107 3.59 13.58 11.69
N ALA A 108 2.58 14.37 11.31
CA ALA A 108 1.98 14.30 9.97
C ALA A 108 2.80 14.99 8.87
N SER A 109 3.73 15.89 9.20
CA SER A 109 4.41 16.75 8.21
C SER A 109 5.85 17.08 8.60
N PHE A 110 6.69 17.33 7.59
CA PHE A 110 8.04 17.87 7.79
C PHE A 110 8.04 19.38 8.02
N THR A 111 8.88 19.82 8.95
CA THR A 111 9.42 21.18 8.96
C THR A 111 10.42 21.30 7.82
N LYS A 112 10.15 22.23 6.90
CA LYS A 112 10.94 22.44 5.68
C LYS A 112 11.60 23.81 5.75
N GLN A 113 12.91 23.87 5.54
CA GLN A 113 13.62 25.14 5.46
C GLN A 113 14.60 25.16 4.28
N THR A 114 14.94 26.37 3.86
CA THR A 114 16.05 26.67 2.97
C THR A 114 16.99 27.62 3.68
N PHE A 115 18.28 27.46 3.49
CA PHE A 115 19.30 28.25 4.18
C PHE A 115 20.46 28.57 3.24
N THR A 116 21.29 29.51 3.68
CA THR A 116 22.56 29.87 3.04
C THR A 116 23.71 29.17 3.75
N THR A 117 24.75 28.83 3.00
CA THR A 117 25.99 28.23 3.49
C THR A 117 27.15 28.75 2.67
N ASP A 118 28.38 28.44 3.07
CA ASP A 118 29.55 28.67 2.24
C ASP A 118 29.45 27.95 0.89
N ASP A 119 30.07 28.51 -0.15
CA ASP A 119 30.08 27.93 -1.50
C ASP A 119 30.71 26.53 -1.55
N SER A 120 31.59 26.19 -0.60
CA SER A 120 32.21 24.87 -0.48
C SER A 120 32.67 24.60 0.95
N THR A 121 32.61 23.34 1.38
CA THR A 121 33.23 22.88 2.63
C THR A 121 34.31 21.87 2.34
N ASN A 122 35.48 22.03 2.97
CA ASN A 122 36.55 21.04 2.87
C ASN A 122 36.31 19.90 3.86
N ILE A 123 35.83 18.76 3.36
CA ILE A 123 35.47 17.59 4.16
C ILE A 123 36.60 16.57 4.06
N THR A 124 37.43 16.48 5.11
CA THR A 124 38.45 15.43 5.26
C THR A 124 38.18 14.52 6.46
N ARG A 125 37.18 14.86 7.27
CA ARG A 125 36.75 14.10 8.43
C ARG A 125 35.25 14.13 8.61
N ILE A 126 34.71 12.97 8.98
CA ILE A 126 33.33 12.79 9.46
C ILE A 126 33.41 12.41 10.94
N ARG A 127 32.57 13.02 11.76
CA ARG A 127 32.42 12.74 13.18
C ARG A 127 30.95 12.52 13.50
N LEU A 128 30.67 11.50 14.32
CA LEU A 128 29.33 11.23 14.85
C LEU A 128 29.43 11.23 16.38
N GLY A 129 28.63 12.06 17.04
CA GLY A 129 28.62 12.17 18.49
C GLY A 129 29.65 13.14 19.10
N GLU A 130 30.37 13.92 18.29
CA GLU A 130 31.38 14.91 18.73
C GLU A 130 31.65 15.92 17.61
N SER A 131 32.06 17.13 17.96
CA SER A 131 32.47 18.16 17.00
C SER A 131 33.98 18.23 16.77
N VAL A 132 34.41 19.18 15.95
CA VAL A 132 35.82 19.54 15.80
C VAL A 132 36.35 20.42 16.93
N PHE A 133 35.46 21.05 17.72
CA PHE A 133 35.83 21.91 18.86
C PHE A 133 36.17 21.13 20.13
N GLY A 134 35.64 19.91 20.25
CA GLY A 134 35.84 19.03 21.40
C GLY A 134 34.99 19.41 22.61
N ASP A 135 34.74 18.44 23.49
CA ASP A 135 33.86 18.55 24.67
C ASP A 135 32.36 18.80 24.34
N GLU A 136 31.97 18.74 23.07
CA GLU A 136 30.61 18.91 22.55
C GLU A 136 29.94 17.55 22.27
N TRP A 137 30.24 16.54 23.11
CA TRP A 137 29.80 15.16 22.92
C TRP A 137 28.27 14.96 22.95
N TRP A 138 27.75 14.03 22.16
CA TRP A 138 26.32 13.74 22.10
C TRP A 138 25.83 12.98 23.32
N ASP A 139 24.83 13.49 24.01
CA ASP A 139 23.99 12.69 24.90
C ASP A 139 22.67 12.30 24.21
N GLY A 140 22.76 11.36 23.27
CA GLY A 140 21.57 10.78 22.64
C GLY A 140 21.87 9.51 21.86
N SER A 141 20.95 9.17 20.95
CA SER A 141 21.05 8.00 20.09
C SER A 141 20.98 8.39 18.61
N LEU A 142 21.70 7.64 17.76
CA LEU A 142 21.69 7.78 16.31
C LEU A 142 21.29 6.46 15.64
N SER A 143 20.55 6.58 14.54
CA SER A 143 20.24 5.44 13.67
C SER A 143 20.24 5.87 12.21
N ALA A 144 20.59 4.94 11.31
CA ALA A 144 20.57 5.10 9.86
C ALA A 144 21.18 6.43 9.38
N VAL A 145 22.46 6.65 9.69
CA VAL A 145 23.20 7.81 9.18
C VAL A 145 23.60 7.54 7.74
N LYS A 146 23.16 8.38 6.81
CA LYS A 146 23.39 8.24 5.37
C LYS A 146 24.06 9.50 4.84
N ILE A 147 25.07 9.34 4.00
CA ILE A 147 25.89 10.44 3.48
C ILE A 147 26.02 10.28 1.97
N TRP A 148 25.70 11.31 1.21
CA TRP A 148 25.87 11.37 -0.25
C TRP A 148 26.87 12.46 -0.63
N ASP A 149 27.71 12.17 -1.62
CA ASP A 149 28.53 13.16 -2.32
C ASP A 149 27.72 13.85 -3.44
N ALA A 150 26.49 14.23 -3.08
CA ALA A 150 25.54 14.89 -3.97
C ALA A 150 24.48 15.64 -3.16
N ALA A 151 23.88 16.65 -3.78
CA ALA A 151 22.72 17.36 -3.24
C ALA A 151 21.43 16.60 -3.56
N LEU A 152 20.68 16.22 -2.53
CA LEU A 152 19.34 15.66 -2.67
C LEU A 152 18.29 16.78 -2.69
N THR A 153 17.28 16.60 -3.54
CA THR A 153 16.10 17.46 -3.54
C THR A 153 15.28 17.27 -2.27
N GLY A 154 14.43 18.24 -1.94
CA GLY A 154 13.52 18.13 -0.81
C GLY A 154 12.63 16.89 -0.82
N ALA A 155 12.15 16.45 -1.99
CA ALA A 155 11.36 15.24 -2.13
C ALA A 155 12.20 13.97 -1.90
N GLN A 156 13.47 13.97 -2.33
CA GLN A 156 14.38 12.85 -2.05
C GLN A 156 14.70 12.76 -0.56
N LEU A 157 14.92 13.89 0.13
CA LEU A 157 15.07 13.89 1.59
C LEU A 157 13.84 13.34 2.31
N GLU A 158 12.63 13.69 1.85
CA GLU A 158 11.38 13.16 2.41
C GLU A 158 11.26 11.65 2.18
N ALA A 159 11.70 11.12 1.03
CA ALA A 159 11.69 9.68 0.74
C ALA A 159 12.69 8.87 1.60
N GLU A 160 13.73 9.49 2.14
CA GLU A 160 14.70 8.83 3.04
C GLU A 160 14.17 8.60 4.46
N TYR A 161 13.02 9.20 4.82
CA TYR A 161 12.38 9.07 6.13
C TYR A 161 11.73 7.70 6.36
N ASP A 162 11.05 7.18 5.34
CA ASP A 162 10.17 6.00 5.47
C ASP A 162 10.93 4.67 5.62
N GLN A 163 12.27 4.69 5.51
CA GLN A 163 13.10 3.49 5.57
C GLN A 163 14.52 3.74 6.09
N TYR A 164 15.11 2.74 6.73
CA TYR A 164 16.51 2.81 7.17
C TYR A 164 17.50 2.63 6.04
N ALA A 165 17.20 1.78 5.05
CA ALA A 165 18.05 1.65 3.87
C ALA A 165 18.03 2.96 3.06
N PRO A 166 19.13 3.34 2.40
CA PRO A 166 19.13 4.48 1.49
C PRO A 166 18.11 4.29 0.37
N ALA A 167 17.15 5.22 0.24
CA ALA A 167 16.18 5.20 -0.87
C ALA A 167 16.87 5.54 -2.19
N ARG A 168 17.84 6.46 -2.15
CA ARG A 168 18.76 6.76 -3.24
C ARG A 168 20.12 6.10 -2.99
N THR A 169 20.54 5.22 -3.88
CA THR A 169 21.89 4.61 -3.85
C THR A 169 22.90 5.34 -4.74
N ALA A 170 22.44 6.13 -5.71
CA ALA A 170 23.31 6.95 -6.54
C ALA A 170 24.03 8.02 -5.72
N ASP A 171 25.36 8.12 -5.88
CA ASP A 171 26.26 9.04 -5.18
C ASP A 171 26.30 8.84 -3.66
N LEU A 172 25.81 7.69 -3.17
CA LEU A 172 25.92 7.31 -1.77
C LEU A 172 27.40 7.13 -1.41
N PHE A 173 27.88 7.95 -0.48
CA PHE A 173 29.27 7.96 -0.03
C PHE A 173 29.48 7.01 1.15
N ALA A 174 28.57 7.01 2.14
CA ALA A 174 28.61 6.12 3.29
C ALA A 174 27.21 5.87 3.85
N TYR A 175 26.99 4.70 4.46
CA TYR A 175 25.76 4.37 5.16
C TYR A 175 26.07 3.58 6.43
N TYR A 176 25.54 4.03 7.56
CA TYR A 176 25.70 3.39 8.85
C TYR A 176 24.32 3.04 9.40
N ARG A 177 23.88 1.78 9.24
CA ARG A 177 22.61 1.30 9.79
C ARG A 177 22.62 1.33 11.30
N PHE A 178 23.78 1.01 11.88
CA PHE A 178 23.98 0.64 13.27
C PHE A 178 23.18 -0.62 13.65
N ALA A 179 23.91 -1.66 14.07
CA ALA A 179 23.39 -2.85 14.71
C ALA A 179 23.83 -2.82 16.19
N GLY A 180 23.46 -1.76 16.90
CA GLY A 180 24.07 -1.37 18.18
C GLY A 180 25.34 -0.51 17.95
N PRO A 181 26.34 -0.55 18.85
CA PRO A 181 27.57 0.24 18.73
C PRO A 181 28.53 -0.32 17.64
N SER A 182 28.06 -0.34 16.40
CA SER A 182 28.78 -0.81 15.22
C SER A 182 29.57 0.33 14.57
N THR A 183 30.73 0.00 14.01
CA THR A 183 31.53 0.89 13.16
C THR A 183 31.46 0.56 11.68
N THR A 184 30.70 -0.47 11.31
CA THR A 184 30.59 -0.97 9.93
C THR A 184 29.95 0.08 9.02
N ASP A 185 30.51 0.25 7.82
CA ASP A 185 29.87 0.96 6.72
C ASP A 185 29.08 -0.06 5.89
N ASP A 186 27.76 0.08 5.92
CA ASP A 186 26.78 -0.78 5.26
C ASP A 186 26.51 -0.36 3.81
N SER A 187 27.18 0.68 3.29
CA SER A 187 27.09 1.07 1.87
C SER A 187 27.94 0.21 0.92
N GLY A 188 28.90 -0.54 1.47
CA GLY A 188 29.91 -1.26 0.68
C GLY A 188 31.10 -0.40 0.20
N ASN A 189 31.15 0.89 0.54
CA ASN A 189 32.20 1.81 0.09
C ASN A 189 33.45 1.85 0.99
N GLY A 190 33.50 1.03 2.04
CA GLY A 190 34.68 0.88 2.90
C GLY A 190 34.95 2.07 3.81
N GLN A 191 33.93 2.87 4.13
CA GLN A 191 34.01 4.02 5.05
C GLN A 191 33.89 3.63 6.52
N THR A 192 34.47 2.49 6.92
CA THR A 192 34.42 1.99 8.30
C THR A 192 34.86 3.04 9.33
N LEU A 193 34.00 3.30 10.30
CA LEU A 193 34.22 4.24 11.39
C LEU A 193 35.31 3.73 12.36
N SER A 194 35.85 4.64 13.16
CA SER A 194 36.76 4.35 14.28
C SER A 194 36.27 5.05 15.55
N GLY A 195 36.51 4.46 16.72
CA GLY A 195 36.09 5.02 18.01
C GLY A 195 34.89 4.28 18.62
N GLY A 196 34.06 5.01 19.38
CA GLY A 196 32.83 4.52 20.03
C GLY A 196 33.05 3.60 21.23
N ALA A 197 34.24 3.60 21.82
CA ALA A 197 34.52 2.82 23.02
C ALA A 197 33.55 3.25 24.15
N GLY A 198 32.80 2.28 24.69
CA GLY A 198 31.80 2.53 25.73
C GLY A 198 30.41 2.94 25.23
N ALA A 199 30.23 3.16 23.92
CA ALA A 199 28.89 3.36 23.35
C ALA A 199 28.04 2.09 23.53
N THR A 200 26.74 2.27 23.69
CA THR A 200 25.78 1.18 23.94
C THR A 200 24.74 1.10 22.83
N ALA A 201 23.82 0.15 22.92
CA ALA A 201 22.73 0.00 21.95
C ALA A 201 21.42 0.59 22.51
N ASP A 202 20.56 1.06 21.61
CA ASP A 202 19.23 1.58 21.91
C ASP A 202 18.22 1.10 20.84
N THR A 203 16.93 1.24 21.11
CA THR A 203 15.86 0.85 20.18
C THR A 203 15.69 1.89 19.08
N ASP A 204 15.63 1.44 17.83
CA ASP A 204 15.32 2.29 16.68
C ASP A 204 13.89 2.87 16.76
N PRO A 205 13.57 3.97 16.03
CA PRO A 205 12.18 4.39 15.83
C PRO A 205 11.44 3.32 15.02
N VAL A 206 10.30 2.80 15.46
CA VAL A 206 9.58 1.73 14.76
C VAL A 206 8.95 2.25 13.46
N LEU A 207 9.74 2.30 12.39
CA LEU A 207 9.21 2.55 11.04
C LEU A 207 8.30 1.38 10.68
N GLY A 208 7.14 1.65 10.06
CA GLY A 208 6.13 0.63 9.75
C GLY A 208 6.75 -0.65 9.19
N LEU A 209 6.38 -1.79 9.78
CA LEU A 209 6.92 -3.12 9.51
C LEU A 209 6.79 -3.48 8.02
N ASP A 210 7.94 -3.67 7.34
CA ASP A 210 8.28 -4.80 6.45
C ASP A 210 9.51 -4.48 5.57
N ALA A 211 10.72 -4.59 6.12
CA ALA A 211 11.95 -4.53 5.32
C ALA A 211 12.78 -5.81 5.52
N THR A 212 12.59 -6.76 4.60
CA THR A 212 13.44 -7.92 4.38
C THR A 212 14.85 -7.47 3.95
N ALA A 213 15.90 -7.97 4.59
CA ALA A 213 17.27 -7.73 4.17
C ALA A 213 17.65 -8.75 3.07
N THR A 214 17.61 -8.33 1.82
CA THR A 214 18.10 -9.10 0.66
C THR A 214 19.63 -8.94 0.54
N PRO A 215 20.42 -10.03 0.47
CA PRO A 215 21.84 -9.94 0.13
C PRO A 215 22.03 -9.46 -1.32
N ASP A 216 23.09 -8.68 -1.59
CA ASP A 216 23.42 -8.25 -2.95
C ASP A 216 23.67 -9.42 -3.90
N THR A 217 23.17 -9.29 -5.13
CA THR A 217 23.29 -10.29 -6.18
C THR A 217 24.76 -10.39 -6.66
N VAL A 218 25.40 -11.56 -6.49
CA VAL A 218 26.72 -11.83 -7.07
C VAL A 218 26.55 -12.24 -8.54
N ALA A 219 26.79 -11.31 -9.47
CA ALA A 219 26.76 -11.61 -10.90
C ALA A 219 28.05 -12.33 -11.36
N ALA A 220 27.94 -13.62 -11.71
CA ALA A 220 28.99 -14.34 -12.45
C ALA A 220 28.67 -14.31 -13.95
N LEU A 221 29.36 -13.45 -14.72
CA LEU A 221 29.25 -13.40 -16.19
C LEU A 221 30.35 -14.24 -16.84
N ALA A 222 29.98 -15.35 -17.48
CA ALA A 222 30.84 -16.09 -18.41
C ALA A 222 30.28 -15.94 -19.84
N SER A 223 31.12 -15.50 -20.80
CA SER A 223 30.73 -15.41 -22.22
C SER A 223 31.66 -16.25 -23.08
N LEU A 224 31.11 -16.99 -24.06
CA LEU A 224 31.86 -17.68 -25.11
C LEU A 224 31.40 -17.19 -26.50
N PRO A 225 32.29 -17.15 -27.50
CA PRO A 225 31.96 -16.69 -28.85
C PRO A 225 31.04 -17.67 -29.60
N ALA A 226 30.18 -17.15 -30.48
CA ALA A 226 29.22 -17.94 -31.27
C ALA A 226 29.92 -18.91 -32.25
N PRO A 227 29.45 -20.17 -32.38
CA PRO A 227 30.03 -21.13 -33.32
C PRO A 227 29.57 -20.88 -34.76
N THR A 228 30.52 -20.92 -35.71
CA THR A 228 30.24 -20.86 -37.16
C THR A 228 30.12 -22.28 -37.74
N VAL A 229 29.07 -22.57 -38.51
CA VAL A 229 28.84 -23.90 -39.13
C VAL A 229 28.88 -23.81 -40.66
N ALA A 230 29.55 -24.78 -41.29
CA ALA A 230 29.49 -25.06 -42.73
C ALA A 230 28.63 -26.32 -42.99
N VAL A 231 28.07 -26.44 -44.18
CA VAL A 231 27.04 -27.43 -44.58
C VAL A 231 27.37 -28.87 -44.16
N SER A 232 26.35 -29.52 -43.58
CA SER A 232 26.19 -30.97 -43.29
C SER A 232 27.07 -31.63 -42.22
N VAL A 233 27.37 -30.94 -41.11
CA VAL A 233 27.78 -31.60 -39.85
C VAL A 233 26.94 -31.06 -38.69
N ALA A 234 26.35 -31.94 -37.88
CA ALA A 234 25.63 -31.56 -36.66
C ALA A 234 26.65 -31.20 -35.55
N PRO A 235 26.66 -29.97 -35.03
CA PRO A 235 27.53 -29.62 -33.90
C PRO A 235 26.95 -30.23 -32.61
N VAL A 236 27.82 -30.83 -31.80
CA VAL A 236 27.50 -31.24 -30.42
C VAL A 236 27.79 -30.04 -29.51
N PRO A 237 26.83 -29.52 -28.72
CA PRO A 237 27.06 -28.40 -27.81
C PRO A 237 28.06 -28.78 -26.70
N ALA A 238 28.98 -27.87 -26.36
CA ALA A 238 29.81 -28.01 -25.17
C ALA A 238 29.06 -27.49 -23.93
N THR A 239 29.14 -28.23 -22.82
CA THR A 239 28.58 -27.83 -21.52
C THR A 239 29.31 -26.59 -20.99
N VAL A 240 28.56 -25.57 -20.55
CA VAL A 240 29.11 -24.35 -19.93
C VAL A 240 28.85 -24.39 -18.42
N PRO A 241 29.84 -24.67 -17.57
CA PRO A 241 29.63 -24.64 -16.12
C PRO A 241 29.66 -23.19 -15.61
N ALA A 242 28.54 -22.74 -15.04
CA ALA A 242 28.48 -21.54 -14.20
C ALA A 242 28.15 -21.98 -12.77
N GLY A 243 29.09 -21.79 -11.84
CA GLY A 243 28.90 -22.14 -10.43
C GLY A 243 29.04 -20.91 -9.55
N ALA A 244 28.02 -20.64 -8.72
CA ALA A 244 28.06 -19.67 -7.63
C ALA A 244 27.96 -20.43 -6.31
N GLY A 245 28.98 -20.30 -5.45
CA GLY A 245 28.97 -20.88 -4.11
C GLY A 245 28.78 -19.78 -3.06
N VAL A 246 27.74 -19.91 -2.23
CA VAL A 246 27.51 -19.00 -1.10
C VAL A 246 28.04 -19.67 0.17
N PRO A 247 29.01 -19.07 0.89
CA PRO A 247 29.45 -19.57 2.19
C PRO A 247 28.29 -19.48 3.21
N GLY A 248 27.97 -20.58 3.90
CA GLY A 248 26.90 -20.58 4.90
C GLY A 248 27.19 -19.61 6.07
N PRO A 249 26.16 -18.99 6.66
CA PRO A 249 26.33 -18.06 7.78
C PRO A 249 26.77 -18.80 9.05
N ALA A 250 27.73 -18.22 9.79
CA ALA A 250 28.08 -18.68 11.13
C ALA A 250 27.03 -18.17 12.14
N LEU A 251 26.26 -19.08 12.73
CA LEU A 251 25.17 -18.77 13.68
C LEU A 251 25.61 -18.97 15.14
N ASN A 252 25.15 -18.07 16.01
CA ASN A 252 25.23 -18.25 17.47
C ASN A 252 23.94 -18.91 17.99
N ALA A 253 24.01 -19.55 19.17
CA ALA A 253 22.87 -20.23 19.77
C ALA A 253 21.62 -19.33 19.87
N GLY A 254 20.50 -19.78 19.31
CA GLY A 254 19.22 -19.07 19.30
C GLY A 254 18.92 -18.22 18.07
N SER A 255 19.76 -18.25 17.02
CA SER A 255 19.49 -17.57 15.74
C SER A 255 18.93 -18.53 14.67
N GLN A 256 17.95 -18.06 13.90
CA GLN A 256 17.42 -18.76 12.72
C GLN A 256 18.08 -18.19 11.46
N ALA A 257 18.60 -19.05 10.58
CA ALA A 257 19.03 -18.67 9.24
C ALA A 257 17.99 -19.10 8.21
N HIS A 258 17.69 -18.19 7.30
CA HIS A 258 16.89 -18.45 6.12
C HIS A 258 17.78 -18.12 4.91
N PRO A 259 18.50 -19.09 4.32
CA PRO A 259 19.27 -18.84 3.12
C PRO A 259 18.32 -18.55 1.95
N ASP A 260 18.53 -17.45 1.23
CA ASP A 260 17.80 -17.14 0.00
C ASP A 260 18.35 -17.90 -1.22
N THR A 261 17.51 -18.00 -2.24
CA THR A 261 17.74 -18.71 -3.51
C THR A 261 18.98 -18.21 -4.26
N VAL A 262 19.93 -19.12 -4.54
CA VAL A 262 21.11 -18.84 -5.38
C VAL A 262 20.69 -18.76 -6.85
N THR A 263 20.80 -17.59 -7.48
CA THR A 263 20.52 -17.41 -8.91
C THR A 263 21.78 -17.57 -9.75
N VAL A 264 21.78 -18.52 -10.70
CA VAL A 264 22.83 -18.71 -11.71
C VAL A 264 22.25 -18.35 -13.08
N ALA A 265 22.73 -17.27 -13.69
CA ALA A 265 22.31 -16.86 -15.03
C ALA A 265 23.35 -17.27 -16.08
N GLY A 266 22.99 -18.20 -16.97
CA GLY A 266 23.78 -18.54 -18.16
C GLY A 266 23.09 -18.03 -19.43
N ALA A 267 23.79 -17.27 -20.26
CA ALA A 267 23.28 -16.81 -21.55
C ALA A 267 23.87 -17.66 -22.69
N VAL A 268 23.01 -18.26 -23.52
CA VAL A 268 23.41 -18.95 -24.76
C VAL A 268 22.99 -18.08 -25.96
N PRO A 269 23.91 -17.65 -26.84
CA PRO A 269 23.55 -16.87 -28.03
C PRO A 269 22.67 -17.68 -28.99
N ALA A 270 21.69 -17.02 -29.63
CA ALA A 270 20.81 -17.66 -30.60
C ALA A 270 21.58 -18.12 -31.86
N PRO A 271 21.30 -19.33 -32.40
CA PRO A 271 21.88 -19.76 -33.67
C PRO A 271 21.28 -18.96 -34.83
N SER A 272 22.10 -18.60 -35.83
CA SER A 272 21.64 -17.98 -37.08
C SER A 272 21.73 -18.98 -38.25
N VAL A 273 20.66 -19.08 -39.05
CA VAL A 273 20.57 -19.98 -40.22
C VAL A 273 20.03 -19.21 -41.42
N THR A 274 20.60 -19.41 -42.61
CA THR A 274 20.35 -18.58 -43.82
C THR A 274 19.87 -19.36 -45.05
N THR A 275 19.26 -20.55 -44.91
CA THR A 275 18.76 -21.33 -46.07
C THR A 275 17.36 -21.92 -45.85
N GLU A 276 16.59 -22.04 -46.94
CA GLU A 276 15.13 -22.28 -46.98
C GLU A 276 14.63 -23.72 -46.67
N ASP A 277 15.48 -24.63 -46.22
CA ASP A 277 15.02 -25.95 -45.71
C ASP A 277 15.77 -26.30 -44.43
N VAL A 278 15.07 -26.37 -43.29
CA VAL A 278 15.65 -26.71 -41.98
C VAL A 278 14.76 -27.73 -41.25
N GLU A 279 15.35 -28.89 -40.94
CA GLU A 279 14.83 -29.87 -39.99
C GLU A 279 15.25 -29.45 -38.56
N LEU A 280 14.28 -29.44 -37.64
CA LEU A 280 14.33 -29.14 -36.20
C LEU A 280 15.71 -28.78 -35.60
N VAL A 281 15.95 -27.48 -35.37
CA VAL A 281 17.06 -27.00 -34.52
C VAL A 281 16.57 -26.96 -33.07
N ALA A 282 17.09 -27.84 -32.22
CA ALA A 282 16.83 -27.82 -30.78
C ALA A 282 17.81 -26.88 -30.06
N PRO A 283 17.35 -26.03 -29.12
CA PRO A 283 18.23 -25.20 -28.30
C PRO A 283 19.15 -26.06 -27.41
N ALA A 284 20.35 -25.57 -27.10
CA ALA A 284 21.25 -26.23 -26.16
C ALA A 284 20.63 -26.26 -24.74
N THR A 285 20.74 -27.40 -24.06
CA THR A 285 20.29 -27.56 -22.68
C THR A 285 21.19 -26.76 -21.74
N VAL A 286 20.60 -25.87 -20.94
CA VAL A 286 21.29 -25.15 -19.86
C VAL A 286 21.02 -25.91 -18.56
N GLU A 287 22.02 -26.59 -18.00
CA GLU A 287 21.96 -27.13 -16.64
C GLU A 287 22.56 -26.11 -15.67
N ALA A 288 21.74 -25.53 -14.80
CA ALA A 288 22.19 -24.78 -13.64
C ALA A 288 22.11 -25.71 -12.41
N ALA A 289 23.25 -26.00 -11.79
CA ALA A 289 23.32 -26.77 -10.56
C ALA A 289 23.73 -25.85 -9.40
N ALA A 290 22.87 -25.75 -8.39
CA ALA A 290 23.21 -25.17 -7.09
C ALA A 290 23.49 -26.33 -6.13
N ASP A 291 24.69 -26.35 -5.53
CA ASP A 291 25.08 -27.33 -4.53
C ASP A 291 25.00 -26.66 -3.15
N VAL A 292 24.15 -27.18 -2.26
CA VAL A 292 23.96 -26.66 -0.88
C VAL A 292 24.56 -27.68 0.09
N PRO A 293 25.66 -27.36 0.81
CA PRO A 293 26.26 -28.29 1.76
C PRO A 293 25.33 -28.57 2.94
N ASP A 294 25.26 -29.82 3.40
CA ASP A 294 24.51 -30.22 4.60
C ASP A 294 24.95 -29.39 5.84
N PRO A 295 24.01 -28.89 6.67
CA PRO A 295 24.35 -28.20 7.90
C PRO A 295 24.86 -29.18 8.97
N LEU A 296 26.01 -28.87 9.58
CA LEU A 296 26.56 -29.62 10.71
C LEU A 296 25.86 -29.22 12.02
N ILE A 297 25.00 -30.10 12.54
CA ILE A 297 24.19 -29.83 13.75
C ILE A 297 24.92 -30.30 15.02
N ASN A 298 25.10 -29.41 16.00
CA ASN A 298 25.42 -29.77 17.38
C ASN A 298 24.26 -29.36 18.32
N VAL A 299 23.34 -30.32 18.50
CA VAL A 299 22.27 -30.44 19.53
C VAL A 299 21.25 -29.30 19.65
N GLY A 300 20.00 -29.58 19.26
CA GLY A 300 18.79 -29.03 19.90
C GLY A 300 17.90 -28.05 19.12
N ALA A 301 18.01 -27.94 17.79
CA ALA A 301 17.13 -27.09 16.98
C ALA A 301 16.35 -27.89 15.93
N ASP A 302 15.07 -27.55 15.73
CA ASP A 302 14.24 -28.04 14.62
C ASP A 302 14.70 -27.37 13.31
N VAL A 303 14.85 -28.18 12.24
CA VAL A 303 15.27 -27.73 10.91
C VAL A 303 14.13 -27.95 9.92
N THR A 304 13.72 -26.89 9.23
CA THR A 304 12.85 -26.95 8.05
C THR A 304 13.62 -26.47 6.83
N LEU A 305 13.70 -27.30 5.79
CA LEU A 305 14.29 -26.96 4.49
C LEU A 305 13.19 -26.47 3.55
N ASN A 306 13.38 -25.31 2.94
CA ASN A 306 12.53 -24.83 1.85
C ASN A 306 13.07 -25.26 0.48
N ALA A 307 12.18 -25.34 -0.50
CA ALA A 307 12.45 -25.84 -1.85
C ALA A 307 13.42 -24.93 -2.63
N ILE A 308 14.24 -25.54 -3.50
CA ILE A 308 15.17 -24.87 -4.42
C ILE A 308 14.42 -24.53 -5.71
N GLU A 309 14.44 -23.26 -6.13
CA GLU A 309 13.86 -22.82 -7.40
C GLU A 309 14.92 -22.31 -8.38
N ALA A 310 14.87 -22.79 -9.61
CA ALA A 310 15.68 -22.30 -10.72
C ALA A 310 14.80 -21.49 -11.68
N ILE A 311 15.17 -20.23 -11.94
CA ILE A 311 14.46 -19.35 -12.89
C ILE A 311 15.19 -19.41 -14.24
N ALA A 312 14.47 -19.80 -15.31
CA ALA A 312 14.95 -19.71 -16.69
C ALA A 312 14.22 -18.56 -17.43
N GLN A 313 14.94 -17.56 -17.93
CA GLN A 313 14.39 -16.57 -18.86
C GLN A 313 14.56 -17.03 -20.31
N LEU A 314 13.46 -17.04 -21.08
CA LEU A 314 13.42 -17.28 -22.53
C LEU A 314 13.07 -15.98 -23.25
N TYR A 315 13.90 -15.55 -24.20
CA TYR A 315 13.55 -14.49 -25.14
C TYR A 315 12.69 -15.04 -26.28
N ALA A 316 11.60 -14.34 -26.62
CA ALA A 316 10.72 -14.72 -27.73
C ALA A 316 11.44 -14.58 -29.09
N PRO A 317 11.32 -15.56 -30.01
CA PRO A 317 11.91 -15.46 -31.34
C PRO A 317 11.12 -14.49 -32.24
N SER A 318 11.82 -13.70 -33.07
CA SER A 318 11.22 -12.91 -34.14
C SER A 318 11.10 -13.76 -35.42
N ILE A 319 9.89 -13.93 -35.94
CA ILE A 319 9.61 -14.76 -37.13
C ILE A 319 9.14 -13.86 -38.28
N SER A 320 9.67 -14.09 -39.48
CA SER A 320 9.29 -13.38 -40.70
C SER A 320 8.80 -14.36 -41.78
N ALA A 321 7.81 -15.21 -41.45
CA ALA A 321 6.87 -15.90 -42.35
C ALA A 321 6.07 -16.96 -41.56
N SER A 322 4.90 -17.34 -42.09
CA SER A 322 3.88 -18.19 -41.45
C SER A 322 4.40 -19.58 -41.03
N ALA A 323 4.69 -19.77 -39.74
CA ALA A 323 4.92 -21.07 -39.11
C ALA A 323 4.25 -21.11 -37.72
N GLU A 324 3.65 -22.26 -37.37
CA GLU A 324 3.10 -22.51 -36.03
C GLU A 324 4.23 -22.78 -35.02
N VAL A 325 4.17 -22.09 -33.88
CA VAL A 325 5.07 -22.26 -32.74
C VAL A 325 4.31 -22.95 -31.60
N THR A 326 4.81 -24.10 -31.14
CA THR A 326 4.32 -24.76 -29.92
C THR A 326 5.36 -24.60 -28.82
N LEU A 327 5.01 -23.87 -27.76
CA LEU A 327 5.80 -23.77 -26.54
C LEU A 327 5.35 -24.86 -25.56
N ALA A 328 6.30 -25.63 -25.02
CA ALA A 328 6.04 -26.48 -23.87
C ALA A 328 5.97 -25.60 -22.58
N PRO A 329 5.11 -25.93 -21.62
CA PRO A 329 4.92 -25.12 -20.42
C PRO A 329 6.18 -25.09 -19.55
N VAL A 330 6.70 -23.87 -19.31
CA VAL A 330 7.74 -23.60 -18.32
C VAL A 330 7.05 -23.31 -16.99
N GLN A 331 7.42 -24.05 -15.94
CA GLN A 331 6.99 -23.77 -14.57
C GLN A 331 8.05 -22.85 -13.94
N VAL A 332 7.63 -21.65 -13.52
CA VAL A 332 8.44 -20.74 -12.69
C VAL A 332 7.62 -20.46 -11.44
N LEU A 333 8.14 -20.80 -10.26
CA LEU A 333 7.67 -20.20 -9.02
C LEU A 333 8.38 -18.83 -8.89
N ALA A 334 7.61 -17.83 -8.51
CA ALA A 334 8.02 -16.44 -8.40
C ALA A 334 7.94 -16.00 -6.94
N ASP A 335 8.94 -15.25 -6.49
CA ASP A 335 8.85 -14.50 -5.24
C ASP A 335 7.87 -13.33 -5.44
N VAL A 336 6.82 -13.28 -4.61
CA VAL A 336 5.65 -12.42 -4.77
C VAL A 336 5.86 -11.16 -3.93
N PRO A 337 5.93 -9.95 -4.52
CA PRO A 337 6.03 -8.71 -3.75
C PRO A 337 4.85 -8.61 -2.78
N THR A 338 5.08 -8.20 -1.53
CA THR A 338 3.99 -7.89 -0.60
C THR A 338 3.09 -6.82 -1.24
N PRO A 339 1.80 -7.11 -1.47
CA PRO A 339 0.94 -6.18 -2.17
C PRO A 339 0.80 -4.91 -1.33
N ALA A 340 1.10 -3.76 -1.94
CA ALA A 340 0.66 -2.48 -1.41
C ALA A 340 -0.87 -2.51 -1.38
N VAL A 341 -1.47 -2.69 -0.20
CA VAL A 341 -2.90 -2.49 -0.01
C VAL A 341 -3.13 -0.99 0.07
N THR A 342 -3.37 -0.37 -1.08
CA THR A 342 -4.16 0.86 -1.10
C THR A 342 -5.52 0.48 -0.54
N VAL A 343 -5.83 0.84 0.70
CA VAL A 343 -7.20 0.73 1.20
C VAL A 343 -8.00 1.75 0.38
N PRO A 344 -8.87 1.33 -0.55
CA PRO A 344 -9.73 2.30 -1.22
C PRO A 344 -10.57 2.97 -0.13
N VAL A 345 -10.73 4.30 -0.20
CA VAL A 345 -11.65 5.02 0.69
C VAL A 345 -13.02 4.38 0.47
N LEU A 346 -13.51 3.65 1.47
CA LEU A 346 -14.78 2.97 1.40
C LEU A 346 -15.89 4.00 1.63
N PRO A 347 -17.06 3.83 1.00
CA PRO A 347 -18.22 4.66 1.30
C PRO A 347 -18.53 4.63 2.79
N GLY A 348 -18.51 5.80 3.42
CA GLY A 348 -18.75 5.96 4.85
C GLY A 348 -17.49 6.19 5.68
N ASP A 349 -16.29 6.05 5.12
CA ASP A 349 -15.03 6.30 5.85
C ASP A 349 -14.87 7.77 6.27
N ALA A 350 -15.53 8.71 5.58
CA ALA A 350 -15.51 10.13 5.94
C ALA A 350 -16.47 10.47 7.09
N ILE A 351 -17.41 9.56 7.40
CA ILE A 351 -18.41 9.73 8.44
C ILE A 351 -17.77 9.43 9.80
N THR A 352 -17.70 10.45 10.66
CA THR A 352 -17.04 10.39 11.97
C THR A 352 -17.97 10.66 13.14
N ARG A 353 -19.18 11.16 12.87
CA ARG A 353 -20.18 11.45 13.90
C ARG A 353 -21.60 11.47 13.33
N PRO A 354 -22.62 11.30 14.18
CA PRO A 354 -24.02 11.47 13.80
C PRO A 354 -24.32 12.87 13.23
N GLY A 355 -25.36 12.94 12.41
CA GLY A 355 -25.72 14.14 11.67
C GLY A 355 -24.79 14.45 10.49
N GLN A 356 -23.99 13.49 10.03
CA GLN A 356 -23.16 13.62 8.83
C GLN A 356 -23.75 12.87 7.64
N ILE A 357 -23.46 13.39 6.45
CA ILE A 357 -23.81 12.79 5.17
C ILE A 357 -22.56 12.77 4.31
N GLU A 358 -22.27 11.65 3.67
CA GLU A 358 -21.19 11.53 2.70
C GLU A 358 -21.84 11.24 1.34
N TRP A 359 -21.48 12.04 0.35
CA TRP A 359 -21.90 11.86 -1.04
C TRP A 359 -20.66 11.70 -1.91
N ASN A 360 -20.39 10.49 -2.42
CA ASN A 360 -19.20 10.17 -3.21
C ASN A 360 -17.90 10.76 -2.62
N GLY A 361 -17.68 10.58 -1.31
CA GLY A 361 -16.52 11.11 -0.58
C GLY A 361 -16.62 12.59 -0.17
N PHE A 362 -17.65 13.33 -0.56
CA PHE A 362 -17.88 14.70 -0.11
C PHE A 362 -18.70 14.75 1.19
N LEU A 363 -18.11 15.32 2.23
CA LEU A 363 -18.72 15.35 3.56
C LEU A 363 -19.62 16.59 3.75
N LEU A 364 -20.83 16.32 4.25
CA LEU A 364 -21.91 17.25 4.54
C LEU A 364 -22.40 17.07 5.98
N GLY A 365 -23.16 18.04 6.50
CA GLY A 365 -23.79 17.91 7.82
C GLY A 365 -22.91 18.38 8.98
N ALA A 366 -23.03 17.73 10.13
CA ALA A 366 -22.42 18.11 11.39
C ALA A 366 -20.89 18.25 11.27
N GLY A 367 -20.35 19.33 11.85
CA GLY A 367 -18.92 19.65 11.76
C GLY A 367 -18.45 20.23 10.43
N THR A 368 -19.34 20.34 9.43
CA THR A 368 -19.06 21.01 8.15
C THR A 368 -19.75 22.38 8.07
N PRO A 369 -19.43 23.22 7.07
CA PRO A 369 -20.19 24.44 6.79
C PRO A 369 -21.68 24.20 6.42
N TYR A 370 -22.09 22.96 6.15
CA TYR A 370 -23.42 22.60 5.68
C TYR A 370 -24.28 22.06 6.83
N SER A 371 -24.82 22.96 7.64
CA SER A 371 -25.60 22.60 8.83
C SER A 371 -26.95 21.97 8.45
N TRP A 372 -27.15 20.70 8.80
CA TRP A 372 -28.41 19.98 8.61
C TRP A 372 -29.62 20.77 9.13
N GLN A 373 -30.70 20.87 8.35
CA GLN A 373 -31.99 21.43 8.77
C GLN A 373 -33.11 20.38 8.74
N GLN A 374 -33.19 19.60 7.66
CA GLN A 374 -34.20 18.57 7.50
C GLN A 374 -33.67 17.46 6.58
N LEU A 375 -34.07 16.22 6.85
CA LEU A 375 -33.92 15.08 5.94
C LEU A 375 -35.27 14.40 5.83
N GLN A 376 -35.73 14.16 4.61
CA GLN A 376 -37.01 13.53 4.31
C GLN A 376 -36.80 12.43 3.28
N GLY A 377 -37.57 11.35 3.37
CA GLY A 377 -37.47 10.21 2.46
C GLY A 377 -36.32 9.25 2.79
N TRP A 378 -35.55 9.51 3.85
CA TRP A 378 -34.50 8.58 4.32
C TRP A 378 -35.07 7.47 5.20
N VAL A 379 -35.76 7.84 6.28
CA VAL A 379 -36.42 6.88 7.20
C VAL A 379 -37.84 6.57 6.77
N ASP A 380 -38.51 7.52 6.09
CA ASP A 380 -39.86 7.33 5.57
C ASP A 380 -39.91 6.17 4.57
N SER A 381 -41.01 5.44 4.48
CA SER A 381 -41.16 4.41 3.45
C SER A 381 -41.13 5.04 2.06
N ALA A 382 -40.41 4.44 1.13
CA ALA A 382 -40.54 4.80 -0.27
C ALA A 382 -41.98 4.50 -0.77
N PRO A 383 -42.47 5.21 -1.81
CA PRO A 383 -43.86 5.09 -2.24
C PRO A 383 -44.21 3.67 -2.66
N PHE A 384 -45.35 3.14 -2.21
CA PHE A 384 -45.83 1.83 -2.63
C PHE A 384 -46.63 1.92 -3.93
N ILE A 385 -46.30 1.07 -4.89
CA ILE A 385 -47.07 0.80 -6.09
C ILE A 385 -47.92 -0.42 -5.82
N SER A 386 -49.25 -0.24 -5.85
CA SER A 386 -50.20 -1.32 -5.64
C SER A 386 -50.25 -2.25 -6.85
N GLY A 387 -50.07 -3.56 -6.64
CA GLY A 387 -50.34 -4.58 -7.65
C GLY A 387 -51.81 -5.00 -7.74
N ASN A 388 -52.71 -4.35 -7.00
CA ASN A 388 -54.12 -4.74 -6.97
C ASN A 388 -54.79 -4.51 -8.33
N VAL A 389 -55.64 -5.45 -8.73
CA VAL A 389 -56.45 -5.36 -9.94
C VAL A 389 -57.90 -5.12 -9.55
N GLU A 390 -58.51 -4.06 -10.06
CA GLU A 390 -59.93 -3.77 -9.79
C GLU A 390 -60.84 -4.91 -10.28
N ARG A 391 -61.91 -5.18 -9.54
CA ARG A 391 -62.92 -6.14 -9.97
C ARG A 391 -63.82 -5.49 -11.03
N SER A 392 -64.12 -6.24 -12.09
CA SER A 392 -64.88 -5.73 -13.23
C SER A 392 -66.36 -5.42 -12.94
N ASP A 393 -66.96 -6.11 -11.98
CA ASP A 393 -68.42 -6.10 -11.72
C ASP A 393 -68.81 -6.04 -10.24
N SER A 394 -67.85 -5.84 -9.34
CA SER A 394 -68.11 -5.79 -7.89
C SER A 394 -67.19 -4.78 -7.19
N SER A 395 -67.60 -4.33 -6.00
CA SER A 395 -66.79 -3.41 -5.20
C SER A 395 -65.48 -4.08 -4.76
N GLY A 396 -64.39 -3.31 -4.81
CA GLY A 396 -63.07 -3.71 -4.35
C GLY A 396 -62.14 -4.21 -5.45
N SER A 397 -61.00 -4.76 -5.03
CA SER A 397 -59.94 -5.25 -5.92
C SER A 397 -59.52 -6.68 -5.56
N TYR A 398 -58.91 -7.37 -6.51
CA TYR A 398 -58.10 -8.57 -6.25
C TYR A 398 -56.76 -8.13 -5.66
N PRO A 399 -56.37 -8.64 -4.47
CA PRO A 399 -55.06 -8.36 -3.90
C PRO A 399 -53.96 -8.83 -4.84
N GLY A 400 -53.05 -7.92 -5.21
CA GLY A 400 -51.82 -8.24 -5.92
C GLY A 400 -50.61 -7.91 -5.05
N GLN A 401 -49.42 -8.22 -5.57
CA GLN A 401 -48.18 -7.95 -4.86
C GLN A 401 -47.84 -6.46 -4.92
N PRO A 402 -47.65 -5.76 -3.79
CA PRO A 402 -47.18 -4.39 -3.80
C PRO A 402 -45.69 -4.35 -4.14
N TYR A 403 -45.25 -3.27 -4.78
CA TYR A 403 -43.86 -2.96 -5.06
C TYR A 403 -43.49 -1.62 -4.45
N THR A 404 -42.22 -1.45 -4.11
CA THR A 404 -41.70 -0.16 -3.64
C THR A 404 -41.12 0.60 -4.84
N ALA A 405 -41.53 1.84 -5.03
CA ALA A 405 -40.96 2.73 -6.03
C ALA A 405 -39.56 3.20 -5.61
N GLU A 406 -38.89 3.92 -6.50
CA GLU A 406 -37.63 4.60 -6.22
C GLU A 406 -37.75 5.52 -5.00
N ARG A 407 -36.66 5.63 -4.22
CA ARG A 407 -36.64 6.46 -3.01
C ARG A 407 -36.09 7.84 -3.33
N ALA A 408 -36.92 8.86 -3.10
CA ALA A 408 -36.49 10.26 -3.15
C ALA A 408 -36.06 10.77 -1.77
N ILE A 409 -34.79 11.15 -1.65
CA ILE A 409 -34.15 11.60 -0.41
C ILE A 409 -33.90 13.10 -0.52
N ASN A 410 -34.59 13.89 0.31
CA ASN A 410 -34.51 15.34 0.29
C ASN A 410 -33.79 15.84 1.53
N TRP A 411 -32.68 16.54 1.35
CA TRP A 411 -31.93 17.14 2.45
C TRP A 411 -31.92 18.66 2.32
N ALA A 412 -32.42 19.33 3.36
CA ALA A 412 -32.35 20.77 3.50
C ALA A 412 -31.22 21.14 4.46
N THR A 413 -30.45 22.16 4.09
CA THR A 413 -29.28 22.61 4.82
C THR A 413 -29.25 24.12 4.99
N LEU A 414 -28.57 24.58 6.04
CA LEU A 414 -28.18 25.96 6.25
C LEU A 414 -26.67 26.05 6.11
N ILE A 415 -26.22 26.67 5.03
CA ILE A 415 -24.82 26.95 4.75
C ILE A 415 -24.37 28.11 5.64
N LYS A 416 -23.34 27.87 6.45
CA LYS A 416 -22.78 28.81 7.42
C LYS A 416 -21.29 29.00 7.15
N ALA A 417 -20.86 30.23 6.89
CA ALA A 417 -19.46 30.56 6.75
C ALA A 417 -19.18 32.01 7.18
N PRO A 418 -17.93 32.38 7.52
CA PRO A 418 -17.55 33.77 7.75
C PRO A 418 -17.89 34.67 6.56
N ARG A 419 -18.15 35.95 6.85
CA ARG A 419 -18.43 36.96 5.82
C ARG A 419 -17.24 37.04 4.86
N GLY A 420 -17.49 36.79 3.57
CA GLY A 420 -16.46 36.75 2.52
C GLY A 420 -16.05 35.34 2.08
N GLN A 421 -16.34 34.30 2.85
CA GLN A 421 -16.00 32.90 2.51
C GLN A 421 -17.19 32.08 2.00
N VAL A 422 -18.43 32.56 2.20
CA VAL A 422 -19.66 31.90 1.73
C VAL A 422 -19.61 31.55 0.25
N GLY A 423 -19.04 32.45 -0.58
CA GLY A 423 -18.91 32.20 -2.01
C GLY A 423 -18.10 30.95 -2.33
N GLN A 424 -17.00 30.72 -1.61
CA GLN A 424 -16.16 29.53 -1.79
C GLN A 424 -16.87 28.28 -1.28
N VAL A 425 -17.49 28.33 -0.10
CA VAL A 425 -18.23 27.18 0.46
C VAL A 425 -19.38 26.73 -0.45
N VAL A 426 -20.09 27.69 -1.06
CA VAL A 426 -21.13 27.39 -2.05
C VAL A 426 -20.51 26.86 -3.34
N HIS A 427 -19.36 27.39 -3.76
CA HIS A 427 -18.63 26.89 -4.93
C HIS A 427 -18.18 25.44 -4.74
N ASP A 428 -17.62 25.09 -3.58
CA ASP A 428 -17.17 23.73 -3.27
C ASP A 428 -18.35 22.75 -3.29
N LEU A 429 -19.48 23.13 -2.71
CA LEU A 429 -20.72 22.36 -2.79
C LEU A 429 -21.12 22.15 -4.25
N VAL A 430 -21.15 23.22 -5.06
CA VAL A 430 -21.52 23.17 -6.47
C VAL A 430 -20.59 22.27 -7.29
N MET A 431 -19.30 22.27 -6.99
CA MET A 431 -18.33 21.42 -7.69
C MET A 431 -18.47 19.95 -7.29
N ALA A 432 -18.72 19.66 -6.00
CA ALA A 432 -18.92 18.30 -5.51
C ALA A 432 -20.28 17.67 -5.93
N THR A 433 -21.25 18.50 -6.29
CA THR A 433 -22.64 18.09 -6.60
C THR A 433 -23.01 18.41 -8.06
N GLY A 434 -22.02 18.40 -8.96
CA GLY A 434 -22.24 18.66 -10.38
C GLY A 434 -23.28 17.70 -10.99
N PRO A 435 -24.02 18.13 -12.03
CA PRO A 435 -24.94 17.24 -12.71
C PRO A 435 -24.16 16.08 -13.34
N ALA A 436 -24.60 14.86 -13.08
CA ALA A 436 -24.07 13.69 -13.77
C ALA A 436 -24.47 13.75 -15.26
N GLN A 437 -23.61 13.25 -16.15
CA GLN A 437 -23.91 13.20 -17.59
C GLN A 437 -24.88 12.07 -17.97
N SER A 438 -25.19 11.20 -17.00
CA SER A 438 -26.08 10.04 -17.05
C SER A 438 -26.74 9.87 -15.67
N GLU A 439 -27.74 9.00 -15.54
CA GLU A 439 -28.33 8.58 -14.25
C GLU A 439 -27.41 7.63 -13.46
N GLU A 440 -26.09 7.81 -13.57
CA GLU A 440 -25.11 6.99 -12.88
C GLU A 440 -25.22 7.19 -11.37
N GLU A 441 -25.41 6.08 -10.65
CA GLU A 441 -25.58 6.10 -9.21
C GLU A 441 -24.24 6.11 -8.46
N GLY A 442 -24.09 7.07 -7.56
CA GLY A 442 -23.03 7.16 -6.58
C GLY A 442 -23.45 6.62 -5.21
N TRP A 443 -22.48 6.58 -4.30
CA TRP A 443 -22.72 6.19 -2.92
C TRP A 443 -23.18 7.38 -2.08
N LEU A 444 -24.30 7.20 -1.39
CA LEU A 444 -24.81 8.11 -0.37
C LEU A 444 -24.80 7.39 0.98
N VAL A 445 -24.06 7.93 1.95
CA VAL A 445 -24.04 7.44 3.34
C VAL A 445 -24.60 8.52 4.25
N VAL A 446 -25.50 8.14 5.14
CA VAL A 446 -26.11 9.06 6.11
C VAL A 446 -26.01 8.43 7.49
N TRP A 447 -25.47 9.19 8.44
CA TRP A 447 -25.59 8.90 9.87
C TRP A 447 -26.62 9.87 10.47
N ASP A 448 -27.85 9.40 10.69
CA ASP A 448 -28.98 10.24 11.07
C ASP A 448 -29.10 10.42 12.59
N TRP A 449 -29.19 9.34 13.35
CA TRP A 449 -29.38 9.39 14.82
C TRP A 449 -28.17 8.87 15.59
N ASP A 450 -27.94 9.44 16.78
CA ASP A 450 -26.76 9.16 17.62
C ASP A 450 -26.70 7.70 18.11
N ASP A 451 -27.83 7.03 18.19
CA ASP A 451 -28.00 5.66 18.70
C ASP A 451 -28.15 4.60 17.60
N VAL A 452 -28.09 5.02 16.33
CA VAL A 452 -28.24 4.14 15.16
C VAL A 452 -26.94 4.17 14.34
N GLN A 453 -26.62 3.08 13.66
CA GLN A 453 -25.49 3.02 12.74
C GLN A 453 -25.75 3.81 11.44
N PRO A 454 -24.70 4.26 10.72
CA PRO A 454 -24.86 4.84 9.40
C PRO A 454 -25.45 3.83 8.41
N TRP A 455 -26.20 4.34 7.44
CA TRP A 455 -26.79 3.54 6.35
C TRP A 455 -26.33 4.05 4.98
N LEU A 456 -26.24 3.14 4.03
CA LEU A 456 -25.71 3.32 2.68
C LEU A 456 -26.80 3.06 1.64
N VAL A 457 -26.86 3.89 0.60
CA VAL A 457 -27.73 3.70 -0.57
C VAL A 457 -26.95 4.05 -1.84
N ARG A 458 -27.28 3.40 -2.96
CA ARG A 458 -26.88 3.87 -4.29
C ARG A 458 -27.95 4.81 -4.83
N ALA A 459 -27.55 6.02 -5.19
CA ALA A 459 -28.47 7.04 -5.66
C ALA A 459 -27.78 7.94 -6.69
N HIS A 460 -28.56 8.64 -7.51
CA HIS A 460 -28.05 9.76 -8.30
C HIS A 460 -28.57 11.08 -7.72
N LEU A 461 -27.79 12.15 -7.87
CA LEU A 461 -28.23 13.48 -7.47
C LEU A 461 -29.14 14.06 -8.55
N SER A 462 -30.42 14.27 -8.21
CA SER A 462 -31.45 14.75 -9.16
C SER A 462 -31.63 16.26 -9.10
N GLU A 463 -31.59 16.85 -7.90
CA GLU A 463 -31.80 18.29 -7.73
C GLU A 463 -30.77 18.90 -6.77
N ARG A 464 -30.33 20.12 -7.13
CA ARG A 464 -29.52 20.98 -6.28
C ARG A 464 -30.07 22.40 -6.30
N LEU A 465 -30.52 22.86 -5.13
CA LEU A 465 -31.09 24.19 -4.95
C LEU A 465 -30.24 24.98 -3.95
N PRO A 466 -29.14 25.63 -4.37
CA PRO A 466 -28.52 26.64 -3.52
C PRO A 466 -29.50 27.82 -3.44
N GLY A 467 -29.87 28.21 -2.23
CA GLY A 467 -30.88 29.23 -1.99
C GLY A 467 -30.52 30.59 -2.58
N PRO A 468 -31.49 31.53 -2.64
CA PRO A 468 -31.30 32.79 -3.32
C PRO A 468 -30.16 33.62 -2.70
N ILE A 469 -29.38 34.30 -3.54
CA ILE A 469 -28.38 35.27 -3.10
C ILE A 469 -29.11 36.51 -2.57
N ASN A 470 -29.43 36.48 -1.28
CA ASN A 470 -30.13 37.56 -0.57
C ASN A 470 -29.19 38.29 0.41
N ARG A 471 -29.74 39.21 1.22
CA ARG A 471 -28.95 39.93 2.23
C ARG A 471 -28.32 38.98 3.26
N GLN A 472 -28.99 37.90 3.64
CA GLN A 472 -28.48 36.92 4.61
C GLN A 472 -27.30 36.12 4.03
N ALA A 473 -27.35 35.78 2.74
CA ALA A 473 -26.23 35.13 2.05
C ALA A 473 -24.95 35.99 2.12
N ARG A 474 -25.07 37.31 1.96
CA ARG A 474 -23.94 38.25 2.13
C ARG A 474 -23.44 38.38 3.58
N LEU A 475 -24.21 37.90 4.56
CA LEU A 475 -23.87 37.92 5.98
C LEU A 475 -23.30 36.59 6.49
N GLY A 476 -23.15 35.56 5.64
CA GLY A 476 -22.63 34.27 6.10
C GLY A 476 -23.62 33.11 6.04
N LEU A 477 -24.90 33.38 5.74
CA LEU A 477 -26.00 32.45 5.98
C LEU A 477 -26.85 32.26 4.71
N MET A 478 -26.86 31.06 4.16
CA MET A 478 -27.64 30.73 2.96
C MET A 478 -28.34 29.39 3.14
N SER A 479 -29.64 29.31 2.83
CA SER A 479 -30.33 28.03 2.75
C SER A 479 -29.89 27.25 1.51
N GLY A 480 -29.89 25.93 1.56
CA GLY A 480 -29.68 25.07 0.40
C GLY A 480 -30.49 23.78 0.52
N ALA A 481 -30.66 23.08 -0.59
CA ALA A 481 -31.23 21.74 -0.60
C ALA A 481 -30.57 20.86 -1.67
N LEU A 482 -30.50 19.57 -1.39
CA LEU A 482 -30.10 18.50 -2.31
C LEU A 482 -31.19 17.43 -2.34
N GLN A 483 -31.43 16.87 -3.52
CA GLN A 483 -32.28 15.71 -3.70
C GLN A 483 -31.49 14.58 -4.38
N TRP A 484 -31.54 13.41 -3.78
CA TRP A 484 -31.05 12.17 -4.37
C TRP A 484 -32.22 11.25 -4.69
N ILE A 485 -32.14 10.52 -5.80
CA ILE A 485 -33.08 9.47 -6.17
C ILE A 485 -32.31 8.15 -6.18
N ALA A 486 -32.78 7.19 -5.39
CA ALA A 486 -32.23 5.85 -5.32
C ALA A 486 -33.13 4.87 -6.06
N SER A 487 -32.59 4.22 -7.09
CA SER A 487 -33.34 3.24 -7.88
C SER A 487 -33.69 2.02 -7.03
N ASP A 488 -32.77 1.62 -6.14
CA ASP A 488 -33.02 0.64 -5.09
C ASP A 488 -33.44 1.38 -3.80
N PRO A 489 -34.69 1.24 -3.34
CA PRO A 489 -35.18 1.97 -2.18
C PRO A 489 -34.66 1.42 -0.85
N ARG A 490 -33.94 0.29 -0.84
CA ARG A 490 -33.39 -0.31 0.38
C ARG A 490 -32.14 0.43 0.83
N ARG A 491 -32.01 0.60 2.14
CA ARG A 491 -30.82 1.09 2.84
C ARG A 491 -30.03 -0.10 3.34
N TYR A 492 -28.72 -0.03 3.19
CA TYR A 492 -27.81 -1.12 3.51
C TYR A 492 -26.79 -0.71 4.56
N ASP A 493 -26.23 -1.66 5.29
CA ASP A 493 -25.07 -1.35 6.13
C ASP A 493 -23.87 -0.92 5.26
N PRO A 494 -23.04 0.04 5.71
CA PRO A 494 -21.84 0.49 4.98
C PRO A 494 -20.75 -0.57 4.89
N VAL A 495 -20.71 -1.51 5.83
CA VAL A 495 -19.80 -2.67 5.83
C VAL A 495 -20.51 -3.89 5.27
N ARG A 496 -19.82 -4.63 4.39
CA ARG A 496 -20.33 -5.87 3.80
C ARG A 496 -20.03 -7.04 4.71
N SER A 497 -21.00 -7.90 4.96
CA SER A 497 -20.81 -9.19 5.61
C SER A 497 -20.30 -10.22 4.59
N SER A 498 -19.48 -11.16 5.05
CA SER A 498 -19.03 -12.28 4.24
C SER A 498 -18.99 -13.58 5.05
N LEU A 499 -19.16 -14.69 4.36
CA LEU A 499 -19.01 -16.02 4.95
C LEU A 499 -18.62 -17.04 3.88
N THR A 500 -17.75 -17.98 4.24
CA THR A 500 -17.45 -19.16 3.42
C THR A 500 -18.30 -20.34 3.89
N ILE A 501 -19.08 -20.91 2.98
CA ILE A 501 -19.95 -22.06 3.19
C ILE A 501 -19.21 -23.28 2.68
N ALA A 502 -18.83 -24.16 3.61
CA ALA A 502 -18.16 -25.39 3.25
C ALA A 502 -19.09 -26.31 2.44
N LYS A 503 -18.50 -27.06 1.50
CA LYS A 503 -19.23 -28.04 0.70
C LYS A 503 -19.92 -29.06 1.61
N ASP A 504 -21.18 -29.38 1.28
CA ASP A 504 -22.03 -30.36 1.97
C ASP A 504 -22.28 -30.03 3.46
N VAL A 505 -22.06 -28.77 3.86
CA VAL A 505 -22.30 -28.28 5.21
C VAL A 505 -23.36 -27.18 5.17
N GLU A 506 -24.48 -27.44 5.84
CA GLU A 506 -25.49 -26.42 6.06
C GLU A 506 -24.94 -25.31 6.95
N THR A 507 -25.05 -24.07 6.48
CA THR A 507 -24.53 -22.90 7.17
C THR A 507 -25.59 -21.80 7.18
N ALA A 508 -25.86 -21.22 8.35
CA ALA A 508 -26.78 -20.10 8.47
C ALA A 508 -26.04 -18.77 8.32
N ILE A 509 -26.53 -17.90 7.42
CA ILE A 509 -26.16 -16.49 7.37
C ILE A 509 -27.30 -15.65 7.97
N LEU A 510 -26.98 -14.46 8.47
CA LEU A 510 -27.96 -13.56 9.09
C LEU A 510 -28.16 -12.32 8.22
N ASN A 511 -29.40 -12.03 7.86
CA ASN A 511 -29.82 -10.69 7.46
C ASN A 511 -30.47 -10.01 8.68
N ASN A 512 -29.76 -9.09 9.34
CA ASN A 512 -30.26 -8.42 10.54
C ASN A 512 -31.23 -7.25 10.22
N GLY A 513 -31.56 -7.06 8.94
CA GLY A 513 -32.50 -6.04 8.47
C GLY A 513 -33.95 -6.49 8.49
N ASN A 514 -34.83 -5.65 7.95
CA ASN A 514 -36.28 -5.91 7.84
C ASN A 514 -36.76 -6.09 6.39
N ASP A 515 -35.86 -6.07 5.41
CA ASP A 515 -36.15 -6.33 4.01
C ASP A 515 -35.19 -7.39 3.45
N SER A 516 -35.59 -8.06 2.37
CA SER A 516 -34.77 -9.07 1.70
C SER A 516 -33.60 -8.40 0.99
N THR A 517 -32.41 -9.00 1.09
CA THR A 517 -31.18 -8.47 0.49
C THR A 517 -30.65 -9.40 -0.60
N PRO A 518 -30.19 -8.87 -1.74
CA PRO A 518 -29.38 -9.65 -2.67
C PRO A 518 -27.99 -9.89 -2.08
N GLY A 519 -27.35 -10.97 -2.51
CA GLY A 519 -25.96 -11.29 -2.20
C GLY A 519 -25.11 -11.41 -3.47
N GLU A 520 -23.81 -11.55 -3.27
CA GLU A 520 -22.91 -12.07 -4.31
C GLU A 520 -22.44 -13.44 -3.87
N LEU A 521 -22.42 -14.37 -4.80
CA LEU A 521 -22.01 -15.75 -4.57
C LEU A 521 -20.77 -16.01 -5.41
N ARG A 522 -19.72 -16.53 -4.79
CA ARG A 522 -18.48 -16.89 -5.46
C ARG A 522 -18.20 -18.36 -5.27
N PHE A 523 -17.96 -19.04 -6.37
CA PHE A 523 -17.60 -20.45 -6.40
C PHE A 523 -16.17 -20.58 -6.95
N PRO A 524 -15.15 -20.68 -6.08
CA PRO A 524 -13.78 -20.91 -6.50
C PRO A 524 -13.62 -22.30 -7.11
N GLY A 525 -12.87 -22.39 -8.21
CA GLY A 525 -12.46 -23.65 -8.80
C GLY A 525 -11.25 -24.27 -8.10
N PRO A 526 -10.96 -25.56 -8.32
CA PRO A 526 -11.64 -26.44 -9.26
C PRO A 526 -12.99 -26.94 -8.73
N ALA A 527 -14.05 -26.78 -9.52
CA ALA A 527 -15.38 -27.28 -9.22
C ALA A 527 -16.22 -27.47 -10.49
N SER A 528 -17.18 -28.40 -10.48
CA SER A 528 -18.15 -28.57 -11.57
C SER A 528 -19.53 -28.87 -11.01
N GLY A 529 -20.58 -28.45 -11.73
CA GLY A 529 -21.97 -28.70 -11.31
C GLY A 529 -22.25 -28.06 -9.96
N VAL A 530 -21.85 -26.80 -9.78
CA VAL A 530 -22.01 -26.09 -8.51
C VAL A 530 -23.48 -25.77 -8.28
N GLN A 531 -23.94 -25.98 -7.05
CA GLN A 531 -25.30 -25.71 -6.64
C GLN A 531 -25.31 -25.10 -5.25
N VAL A 532 -26.14 -24.08 -5.07
CA VAL A 532 -26.46 -23.54 -3.75
C VAL A 532 -27.98 -23.56 -3.57
N GLU A 533 -28.39 -24.02 -2.40
CA GLU A 533 -29.78 -24.03 -1.96
C GLU A 533 -29.94 -23.10 -0.75
N ASN A 534 -30.90 -22.18 -0.84
CA ASN A 534 -31.42 -21.48 0.33
C ASN A 534 -32.62 -22.26 0.87
N LEU A 535 -32.37 -23.06 1.91
CA LEU A 535 -33.35 -23.91 2.58
C LEU A 535 -34.44 -23.10 3.30
N THR A 536 -34.25 -21.79 3.46
CA THR A 536 -35.23 -20.92 4.12
C THR A 536 -36.28 -20.41 3.13
N THR A 537 -35.86 -20.11 1.90
CA THR A 537 -36.73 -19.61 0.82
C THR A 537 -37.14 -20.68 -0.18
N ASP A 538 -36.62 -21.90 -0.04
CA ASP A 538 -36.84 -23.02 -0.98
C ASP A 538 -36.42 -22.64 -2.42
N ARG A 539 -35.26 -21.98 -2.51
CA ARG A 539 -34.66 -21.52 -3.77
C ARG A 539 -33.34 -22.22 -4.01
N VAL A 540 -33.14 -22.66 -5.23
CA VAL A 540 -31.92 -23.33 -5.69
C VAL A 540 -31.37 -22.59 -6.90
N ILE A 541 -30.07 -22.39 -6.93
CA ILE A 541 -29.33 -22.00 -8.12
C ILE A 541 -28.27 -23.07 -8.39
N ALA A 542 -28.29 -23.63 -9.59
CA ALA A 542 -27.28 -24.59 -10.04
C ALA A 542 -26.71 -24.19 -11.41
N PHE A 543 -25.40 -24.36 -11.58
CA PHE A 543 -24.68 -24.09 -12.83
C PHE A 543 -23.93 -25.33 -13.29
N SER A 544 -24.11 -25.71 -14.56
CA SER A 544 -23.37 -26.84 -15.16
C SER A 544 -21.93 -26.51 -15.54
N THR A 545 -21.53 -25.24 -15.39
CA THR A 545 -20.20 -24.75 -15.75
C THR A 545 -19.09 -25.47 -14.99
N VAL A 546 -18.00 -25.78 -15.68
CA VAL A 546 -16.76 -26.26 -15.07
C VAL A 546 -15.88 -25.05 -14.75
N ILE A 547 -15.56 -24.88 -13.48
CA ILE A 547 -14.72 -23.81 -12.95
C ILE A 547 -13.30 -24.37 -12.80
N GLY A 548 -12.35 -23.86 -13.58
CA GLY A 548 -10.97 -24.31 -13.58
C GLY A 548 -10.18 -23.88 -12.33
N VAL A 549 -8.97 -24.42 -12.17
CA VAL A 549 -8.05 -24.00 -11.10
C VAL A 549 -7.72 -22.51 -11.25
N GLY A 550 -7.82 -21.75 -10.16
CA GLY A 550 -7.58 -20.30 -10.15
C GLY A 550 -8.70 -19.45 -10.76
N GLN A 551 -9.80 -20.07 -11.20
CA GLN A 551 -11.00 -19.38 -11.68
C GLN A 551 -12.05 -19.28 -10.57
N THR A 552 -13.00 -18.37 -10.73
CA THR A 552 -14.13 -18.22 -9.81
C THR A 552 -15.36 -17.82 -10.61
N LEU A 553 -16.45 -18.58 -10.45
CA LEU A 553 -17.77 -18.15 -10.93
C LEU A 553 -18.33 -17.15 -9.92
N VAL A 554 -18.61 -15.94 -10.38
CA VAL A 554 -19.20 -14.86 -9.59
C VAL A 554 -20.63 -14.67 -10.06
N ILE A 555 -21.58 -14.78 -9.13
CA ILE A 555 -23.00 -14.51 -9.35
C ILE A 555 -23.36 -13.24 -8.58
N ASP A 556 -23.79 -12.21 -9.30
CA ASP A 556 -24.37 -11.01 -8.71
C ASP A 556 -25.90 -11.15 -8.73
N VAL A 557 -26.51 -11.43 -7.57
CA VAL A 557 -27.96 -11.60 -7.43
C VAL A 557 -28.69 -10.30 -7.78
N LYS A 558 -28.11 -9.14 -7.46
CA LYS A 558 -28.77 -7.85 -7.71
C LYS A 558 -28.84 -7.57 -9.20
N GLU A 559 -27.72 -7.70 -9.89
CA GLU A 559 -27.62 -7.44 -11.33
C GLU A 559 -28.16 -8.60 -12.18
N GLY A 560 -28.39 -9.78 -11.58
CA GLY A 560 -28.88 -10.96 -12.29
C GLY A 560 -27.84 -11.59 -13.21
N THR A 561 -26.55 -11.45 -12.89
CA THR A 561 -25.44 -11.87 -13.75
C THR A 561 -24.68 -13.05 -13.16
N ALA A 562 -24.06 -13.85 -14.02
CA ALA A 562 -23.15 -14.93 -13.64
C ALA A 562 -21.97 -14.94 -14.62
N ALA A 563 -20.73 -14.88 -14.12
CA ALA A 563 -19.54 -14.77 -14.97
C ALA A 563 -18.28 -15.40 -14.35
N ILE A 564 -17.36 -15.83 -15.23
CA ILE A 564 -15.99 -16.24 -14.89
C ILE A 564 -15.06 -15.29 -15.64
N GLY A 565 -14.38 -14.41 -14.90
CA GLY A 565 -13.71 -13.25 -15.52
C GLY A 565 -14.71 -12.42 -16.32
N ASP A 566 -14.39 -12.13 -17.58
CA ASP A 566 -15.26 -11.36 -18.47
C ASP A 566 -16.30 -12.23 -19.22
N THR A 567 -16.28 -13.55 -19.03
CA THR A 567 -17.16 -14.48 -19.77
C THR A 567 -18.47 -14.66 -19.02
N ASN A 568 -19.59 -14.34 -19.66
CA ASN A 568 -20.92 -14.57 -19.13
C ASN A 568 -21.29 -16.07 -19.18
N HIS A 569 -21.74 -16.60 -18.05
CA HIS A 569 -22.14 -17.99 -17.86
C HIS A 569 -23.62 -18.16 -17.48
N LEU A 570 -24.44 -17.10 -17.55
CA LEU A 570 -25.87 -17.15 -17.22
C LEU A 570 -26.65 -18.20 -18.03
N ASN A 571 -26.21 -18.49 -19.26
CA ASN A 571 -26.81 -19.53 -20.12
C ASN A 571 -26.50 -20.95 -19.65
N ASP A 572 -25.57 -21.13 -18.71
CA ASP A 572 -25.22 -22.44 -18.13
C ASP A 572 -26.04 -22.75 -16.86
N LEU A 573 -27.00 -21.88 -16.52
CA LEU A 573 -27.95 -22.08 -15.43
C LEU A 573 -28.79 -23.34 -15.72
N VAL A 574 -28.78 -24.28 -14.77
CA VAL A 574 -29.44 -25.58 -14.92
C VAL A 574 -30.96 -25.43 -14.83
N GLU A 575 -31.68 -26.18 -15.68
CA GLU A 575 -33.14 -26.25 -15.66
C GLU A 575 -33.68 -26.62 -14.26
N GLY A 576 -34.66 -25.87 -13.77
CA GLY A 576 -35.20 -26.02 -12.42
C GLY A 576 -34.56 -25.08 -11.37
N SER A 577 -33.48 -24.38 -11.71
CA SER A 577 -32.96 -23.28 -10.89
C SER A 577 -33.94 -22.12 -10.85
N ALA A 578 -33.95 -21.40 -9.72
CA ALA A 578 -34.58 -20.08 -9.63
C ALA A 578 -33.85 -19.08 -10.55
N SER A 579 -34.54 -17.99 -10.91
CA SER A 579 -33.87 -16.84 -11.52
C SER A 579 -32.80 -16.33 -10.55
N VAL A 580 -31.66 -15.87 -11.09
CA VAL A 580 -30.56 -15.36 -10.26
C VAL A 580 -31.04 -14.25 -9.31
N GLN A 581 -31.92 -13.36 -9.79
CA GLN A 581 -32.45 -12.25 -9.01
C GLN A 581 -33.43 -12.66 -7.90
N ASP A 582 -33.99 -13.87 -7.96
CA ASP A 582 -34.91 -14.39 -6.95
C ASP A 582 -34.19 -15.04 -5.76
N PHE A 583 -32.86 -15.26 -5.86
CA PHE A 583 -32.06 -15.86 -4.80
C PHE A 583 -31.58 -14.82 -3.78
N VAL A 584 -32.56 -14.23 -3.07
CA VAL A 584 -32.33 -13.24 -2.02
C VAL A 584 -32.23 -13.89 -0.64
N PHE A 585 -31.74 -13.11 0.34
CA PHE A 585 -31.73 -13.48 1.74
C PHE A 585 -32.82 -12.70 2.48
N ASP A 586 -33.84 -13.41 2.95
CA ASP A 586 -34.96 -12.82 3.68
C ASP A 586 -34.52 -12.30 5.05
N PRO A 587 -35.30 -11.41 5.70
CA PRO A 587 -35.02 -10.96 7.06
C PRO A 587 -34.84 -12.14 8.04
N GLY A 588 -33.78 -12.09 8.85
CA GLY A 588 -33.42 -13.14 9.80
C GLY A 588 -32.43 -14.18 9.24
N PRO A 589 -32.34 -15.36 9.89
CA PRO A 589 -31.39 -16.40 9.50
C PRO A 589 -31.81 -17.09 8.20
N ASN A 590 -30.90 -17.17 7.22
CA ASN A 590 -31.04 -17.91 5.98
C ASN A 590 -30.07 -19.09 5.99
N ARG A 591 -30.62 -20.30 5.92
CA ARG A 591 -29.86 -21.56 5.92
C ARG A 591 -29.47 -21.91 4.49
N LEU A 592 -28.17 -21.90 4.21
CA LEU A 592 -27.61 -22.18 2.90
C LEU A 592 -26.90 -23.53 2.89
N LEU A 593 -27.03 -24.27 1.80
CA LEU A 593 -26.31 -25.52 1.53
C LEU A 593 -25.63 -25.43 0.17
N PHE A 594 -24.31 -25.56 0.16
CA PHE A 594 -23.51 -25.60 -1.06
C PHE A 594 -23.11 -27.05 -1.40
N THR A 595 -23.38 -27.48 -2.63
CA THR A 595 -23.01 -28.80 -3.15
C THR A 595 -22.36 -28.66 -4.53
N CYS A 596 -21.59 -29.66 -4.93
CA CYS A 596 -21.09 -29.76 -6.31
C CYS A 596 -20.78 -31.21 -6.71
N ASP A 597 -20.88 -31.49 -8.01
CA ASP A 597 -20.61 -32.82 -8.58
C ASP A 597 -19.15 -33.25 -8.38
N SER A 598 -18.21 -32.31 -8.52
CA SER A 598 -16.79 -32.56 -8.31
C SER A 598 -16.06 -31.31 -7.80
N GLY A 599 -14.94 -31.52 -7.10
CA GLY A 599 -14.14 -30.43 -6.51
C GLY A 599 -14.86 -29.71 -5.37
N GLY A 600 -14.71 -28.38 -5.30
CA GLY A 600 -15.41 -27.51 -4.34
C GLY A 600 -14.84 -27.50 -2.92
N THR A 601 -13.62 -27.99 -2.72
CA THR A 601 -12.98 -28.05 -1.39
C THR A 601 -12.75 -26.69 -0.74
N ALA A 602 -12.69 -25.61 -1.54
CA ALA A 602 -12.59 -24.24 -1.05
C ALA A 602 -13.90 -23.71 -0.42
N GLY A 603 -15.03 -24.40 -0.64
CA GLY A 603 -16.35 -23.89 -0.29
C GLY A 603 -16.86 -22.80 -1.24
N MET A 604 -18.05 -22.29 -0.97
CA MET A 604 -18.63 -21.13 -1.66
C MET A 604 -18.50 -19.90 -0.75
N GLU A 605 -18.00 -18.79 -1.27
CA GLU A 605 -18.03 -17.53 -0.54
C GLU A 605 -19.32 -16.78 -0.86
N THR A 606 -19.95 -16.19 0.14
CA THR A 606 -21.07 -15.28 -0.05
C THR A 606 -20.82 -13.96 0.64
N PHE A 607 -21.26 -12.89 -0.01
CA PHE A 607 -21.12 -11.53 0.49
C PHE A 607 -22.45 -10.78 0.38
N TRP A 608 -22.89 -10.14 1.46
CA TRP A 608 -24.17 -9.44 1.52
C TRP A 608 -24.10 -8.24 2.46
N ARG A 609 -25.16 -7.43 2.48
CA ARG A 609 -25.36 -6.34 3.45
C ARG A 609 -26.70 -6.57 4.14
N HIS A 610 -26.87 -6.12 5.38
CA HIS A 610 -28.20 -6.13 5.97
C HIS A 610 -29.03 -5.02 5.32
N ALA A 611 -30.28 -5.31 4.96
CA ALA A 611 -31.13 -4.39 4.21
C ALA A 611 -32.35 -3.95 5.03
N VAL A 612 -32.61 -2.64 5.04
CA VAL A 612 -33.81 -2.06 5.62
C VAL A 612 -34.56 -1.18 4.64
N SER A 613 -35.89 -1.22 4.63
CA SER A 613 -36.73 -0.34 3.81
C SER A 613 -37.52 0.70 4.59
#